data_AF-A0A519UJX1-F1
#
_entry.id   AF-A0A519UJX1-F1
#
_cell.length_a   1.000
_cell.length_b   1.000
_cell.length_c   1.000
_cell.angle_alpha   90.00
_cell.angle_beta   90.00
_cell.angle_gamma   90.00
#
_symmetry.space_group_name_H-M   'P 1'
#
loop_
_entity.id
_entity.type
_entity.pdbx_description
1 polymer ?
#
loop_
_entity_poly.entity_id
_entity_poly.type
_entity_poly.pdbx_seq_one_letter_code
_entity_poly.pdbx_strand_id
1 'polypeptide(L)'
;MDFNKPNPLYKTWAIVGLVALLINVCYHFMVVAQIKYQLVSDFIPRGIIWDIAKANIIVGLLHLTGLCLGLIFFVKKKYTTSTVLCLSIFVLGEVYFFFANY
;
A
#
# COMPACT_ATOMS: atom_id res chain seq x y z
N MET A 1 -25.38 -19.87 -15.73
CA MET A 1 -24.25 -18.94 -15.90
C MET A 1 -22.98 -19.71 -15.63
N ASP A 2 -22.05 -19.71 -16.58
CA ASP A 2 -20.82 -20.49 -16.50
C ASP A 2 -19.82 -19.74 -15.58
N PHE A 3 -19.78 -20.13 -14.29
CA PHE A 3 -18.98 -19.45 -13.25
C PHE A 3 -17.45 -19.56 -13.45
N ASN A 4 -17.00 -20.32 -14.46
CA ASN A 4 -15.59 -20.60 -14.69
C ASN A 4 -14.88 -19.63 -15.64
N LYS A 5 -15.58 -18.66 -16.24
CA LYS A 5 -14.93 -17.63 -17.04
C LYS A 5 -14.51 -16.44 -16.17
N PRO A 6 -13.22 -16.06 -16.16
CA PRO A 6 -12.76 -14.90 -15.42
C PRO A 6 -13.50 -13.66 -15.91
N ASN A 7 -14.22 -13.00 -14.99
CA ASN A 7 -15.01 -11.82 -15.32
C ASN A 7 -14.06 -10.65 -15.67
N PRO A 8 -14.16 -10.09 -16.89
CA PRO A 8 -13.24 -9.07 -17.38
C PRO A 8 -13.25 -7.80 -16.53
N LEU A 9 -14.37 -7.49 -15.86
CA LEU A 9 -14.48 -6.34 -14.95
C LEU A 9 -13.51 -6.47 -13.77
N TYR A 10 -13.47 -7.63 -13.10
CA TYR A 10 -12.55 -7.85 -11.97
C TYR A 10 -11.09 -7.87 -12.40
N LYS A 11 -10.79 -8.23 -13.65
CA LYS A 11 -9.43 -8.12 -14.17
C LYS A 11 -9.01 -6.65 -14.24
N THR A 12 -9.87 -5.77 -14.76
CA THR A 12 -9.61 -4.33 -14.82
C THR A 12 -9.47 -3.72 -13.42
N TRP A 13 -10.40 -4.03 -12.51
CA TRP A 13 -10.33 -3.54 -11.13
C TRP A 13 -9.10 -4.05 -10.37
N ALA A 14 -8.67 -5.29 -10.60
CA ALA A 14 -7.43 -5.79 -10.02
C ALA A 14 -6.22 -4.99 -10.52
N ILE A 15 -6.16 -4.65 -11.81
CA ILE A 15 -5.08 -3.79 -12.35
C ILE A 15 -5.10 -2.41 -11.67
N VAL A 16 -6.28 -1.79 -11.58
CA VAL A 16 -6.43 -0.47 -10.91
C VAL A 16 -5.97 -0.55 -9.45
N GLY A 17 -6.41 -1.56 -8.70
CA GLY A 17 -6.01 -1.76 -7.30
C GLY A 17 -4.51 -1.98 -7.14
N LEU A 18 -3.89 -2.79 -8.01
CA LEU A 18 -2.45 -3.01 -8.00
C LEU A 18 -1.66 -1.74 -8.31
N VAL A 19 -2.10 -0.96 -9.29
CA VAL A 19 -1.47 0.33 -9.62
C VAL A 19 -1.62 1.32 -8.48
N ALA A 20 -2.80 1.41 -7.86
CA ALA A 20 -3.04 2.26 -6.70
C ALA A 20 -2.13 1.89 -5.52
N LEU A 21 -2.00 0.60 -5.21
CA LEU A 21 -1.08 0.14 -4.16
C LEU A 21 0.38 0.47 -4.50
N LEU A 22 0.81 0.27 -5.75
CA LEU A 22 2.17 0.61 -6.18
C LEU A 22 2.48 2.11 -6.01
N ILE A 23 1.56 2.98 -6.43
CA ILE A 23 1.72 4.43 -6.28
C ILE A 23 1.83 4.79 -4.78
N ASN A 24 0.99 4.21 -3.92
CA ASN A 24 1.03 4.50 -2.48
C ASN A 24 2.27 3.96 -1.78
N VAL A 25 2.76 2.79 -2.19
CA VAL A 25 4.06 2.28 -1.75
C VAL A 25 5.15 3.31 -2.06
N CYS A 26 5.24 3.76 -3.32
CA CYS A 26 6.21 4.76 -3.73
C CYS A 26 6.06 6.07 -2.94
N TYR A 27 4.83 6.54 -2.72
CA TYR A 27 4.54 7.73 -1.94
C TYR A 27 5.07 7.63 -0.50
N HIS A 28 4.72 6.57 0.25
CA HIS A 28 5.17 6.44 1.63
C HIS A 28 6.69 6.29 1.74
N PHE A 29 7.32 5.50 0.86
CA PHE A 29 8.78 5.38 0.86
C PHE A 29 9.48 6.69 0.49
N MET A 30 8.92 7.47 -0.43
CA MET A 30 9.41 8.81 -0.74
C MET A 30 9.33 9.73 0.48
N VAL A 31 8.19 9.76 1.19
CA VAL A 31 8.02 10.57 2.40
C VAL A 31 9.01 10.14 3.49
N VAL A 32 9.22 8.84 3.70
CA VAL A 32 10.22 8.33 4.65
C VAL A 32 11.63 8.78 4.27
N ALA A 33 11.98 8.73 2.98
CA ALA A 33 13.25 9.24 2.49
C ALA A 33 13.36 10.75 2.74
N GLN A 34 12.33 11.53 2.42
CA GLN A 34 12.29 12.98 2.66
C GLN A 34 12.48 13.32 4.13
N ILE A 35 11.77 12.64 5.04
CA ILE A 35 11.93 12.82 6.50
C ILE A 35 13.39 12.58 6.90
N LYS A 36 14.00 11.51 6.40
CA LYS A 36 15.41 11.21 6.69
C LYS A 36 16.37 12.27 6.12
N TYR A 37 16.12 12.79 4.92
CA TYR A 37 16.97 13.77 4.23
C TYR A 37 16.76 15.22 4.69
N GLN A 38 15.57 15.57 5.17
CA GLN A 38 15.27 16.91 5.70
C GLN A 38 15.67 17.05 7.17
N LEU A 39 15.63 15.95 7.94
CA LEU A 39 16.03 15.92 9.35
C LEU A 39 17.51 15.52 9.54
N VAL A 40 18.37 15.75 8.53
CA VAL A 40 19.82 15.45 8.54
C VAL A 40 20.59 16.30 9.54
N SER A 41 19.94 17.26 10.19
CA SER A 41 20.54 17.98 11.32
C SER A 41 20.82 17.02 12.46
N ASP A 42 22.10 16.89 12.85
CA ASP A 42 22.55 16.10 14.01
C ASP A 42 21.90 16.52 15.34
N PHE A 43 21.16 17.63 15.34
CA PHE A 43 20.39 18.12 16.49
C PHE A 43 19.08 17.39 16.73
N ILE A 44 18.54 16.63 15.77
CA ILE A 44 17.23 15.97 15.93
C ILE A 44 17.43 14.54 16.42
N PRO A 45 16.97 14.19 17.64
CA PRO A 45 17.08 12.83 18.16
C PRO A 45 16.42 11.82 17.22
N ARG A 46 17.09 10.69 16.97
CA ARG A 46 16.57 9.62 16.10
C ARG A 46 15.19 9.10 16.52
N GLY A 47 14.85 9.19 17.81
CA GLY A 47 13.52 8.83 18.31
C GLY A 47 12.41 9.70 17.72
N ILE A 48 12.63 11.01 17.59
CA ILE A 48 11.66 11.94 17.00
C ILE A 48 11.49 11.66 15.50
N ILE A 49 12.58 11.37 14.80
CA ILE A 49 12.55 10.98 13.37
C ILE A 49 11.69 9.71 13.18
N TRP A 50 11.85 8.73 14.07
CA TRP A 50 11.03 7.52 14.06
C TRP A 50 9.55 7.81 14.34
N ASP A 51 9.23 8.65 15.33
CA ASP A 51 7.84 8.97 15.66
C ASP A 51 7.09 9.68 14.53
N ILE A 52 7.78 10.49 13.73
CA ILE A 52 7.21 11.15 12.55
C ILE A 52 7.09 10.16 11.38
N ALA A 53 8.07 9.27 11.19
CA ALA A 53 8.10 8.36 10.04
C ALA A 53 7.27 7.08 10.22
N LYS A 54 7.01 6.64 11.45
CA LYS A 54 6.46 5.30 11.75
C LYS A 54 5.15 4.98 11.01
N ALA A 55 4.22 5.93 10.92
CA ALA A 55 2.94 5.72 10.25
C ALA A 55 3.14 5.44 8.75
N ASN A 56 4.00 6.23 8.10
CA ASN A 56 4.36 6.03 6.69
C ASN A 56 5.07 4.69 6.47
N ILE A 57 5.97 4.29 7.38
CA ILE A 57 6.67 3.01 7.29
C ILE A 57 5.68 1.84 7.41
N ILE A 58 4.81 1.85 8.42
CA ILE A 58 3.84 0.78 8.67
C ILE A 58 2.88 0.64 7.49
N VAL A 59 2.30 1.74 7.02
CA VAL A 59 1.34 1.73 5.90
C VAL A 59 2.03 1.37 4.59
N GLY A 60 3.22 1.89 4.34
CA GLY A 60 4.02 1.52 3.17
C GLY A 60 4.33 0.03 3.11
N LEU A 61 4.68 -0.60 4.24
CA LEU A 61 4.90 -2.06 4.33
C LEU A 61 3.61 -2.86 4.18
N LEU A 62 2.49 -2.37 4.72
CA LEU A 62 1.18 -3.00 4.54
C LEU A 62 0.77 -2.99 3.06
N HIS A 63 0.86 -1.84 2.40
CA HIS A 63 0.56 -1.69 0.97
C HIS A 63 1.50 -2.52 0.10
N LEU A 64 2.79 -2.60 0.44
CA LEU A 64 3.75 -3.47 -0.26
C LEU A 64 3.37 -4.95 -0.13
N THR A 65 2.98 -5.38 1.06
CA THR A 65 2.51 -6.76 1.29
C THR A 65 1.24 -7.05 0.48
N GLY A 66 0.28 -6.13 0.49
CA GLY A 66 -0.94 -6.22 -0.32
C GLY A 66 -0.65 -6.28 -1.81
N LEU A 67 0.30 -5.48 -2.30
CA LEU A 67 0.74 -5.46 -3.70
C LEU A 67 1.32 -6.82 -4.10
N CYS A 68 2.25 -7.37 -3.30
CA CYS A 68 2.85 -8.68 -3.55
C CYS A 68 1.82 -9.81 -3.60
N LEU A 69 0.94 -9.89 -2.59
CA LEU A 69 -0.12 -10.91 -2.56
C LEU A 69 -1.15 -10.71 -3.68
N GLY A 70 -1.51 -9.46 -3.97
CA GLY A 70 -2.40 -9.08 -5.07
C GLY A 70 -1.85 -9.53 -6.42
N LEU A 71 -0.55 -9.33 -6.68
CA LEU A 71 0.15 -9.78 -7.88
C LEU A 71 0.15 -11.31 -7.99
N ILE A 72 0.41 -12.04 -6.90
CA ILE A 72 0.35 -13.51 -6.88
C ILE A 72 -1.04 -14.01 -7.29
N PHE A 73 -2.10 -13.43 -6.73
CA PHE A 73 -3.47 -13.79 -7.11
C PHE A 73 -3.80 -13.40 -8.55
N PHE A 74 -3.31 -12.26 -9.02
CA PHE A 74 -3.49 -11.81 -10.39
C PHE A 74 -2.85 -12.76 -11.41
N VAL A 75 -1.60 -13.17 -11.18
CA VAL A 75 -0.89 -14.14 -12.04
C VAL A 75 -1.59 -15.50 -12.06
N LYS A 76 -2.16 -15.92 -10.91
CA LYS A 76 -2.99 -17.13 -10.81
C LYS A 76 -4.40 -16.96 -11.40
N LYS A 77 -4.70 -15.84 -12.08
CA LYS A 77 -6.00 -15.50 -12.68
C LYS A 77 -7.15 -15.41 -11.68
N LYS A 78 -6.85 -15.26 -10.37
CA LYS A 78 -7.83 -15.08 -9.29
C LYS A 78 -8.18 -13.59 -9.14
N TYR A 79 -8.74 -12.99 -10.19
CA TYR A 79 -8.94 -11.53 -10.28
C TYR A 79 -9.90 -10.97 -9.23
N THR A 80 -10.96 -11.69 -8.86
CA THR A 80 -11.89 -11.27 -7.80
C THR A 80 -11.17 -11.17 -6.46
N THR A 81 -10.42 -12.22 -6.08
CA THR A 81 -9.62 -12.23 -4.84
C THR A 81 -8.56 -11.13 -4.85
N SER A 82 -7.86 -10.96 -5.97
CA SER A 82 -6.88 -9.88 -6.15
C SER A 82 -7.53 -8.49 -5.95
N THR A 83 -8.70 -8.26 -6.56
CA THR A 83 -9.45 -7.00 -6.44
C THR A 83 -9.85 -6.73 -5.00
N VAL A 84 -10.54 -7.68 -4.36
CA VAL A 84 -11.02 -7.54 -2.97
C VAL A 84 -9.86 -7.30 -2.03
N LEU A 85 -8.76 -8.05 -2.18
CA LEU A 85 -7.57 -7.88 -1.36
C LEU A 85 -6.95 -6.49 -1.56
N CYS A 86 -6.73 -6.05 -2.81
CA CYS A 86 -6.07 -4.77 -3.07
C CYS A 86 -6.89 -3.59 -2.53
N LEU A 87 -8.21 -3.61 -2.75
CA LEU A 87 -9.10 -2.57 -2.24
C LEU A 87 -9.18 -2.58 -0.71
N SER A 88 -9.26 -3.76 -0.09
CA SER A 88 -9.32 -3.87 1.37
C SER A 88 -8.03 -3.39 2.03
N ILE A 89 -6.86 -3.80 1.50
CA ILE A 89 -5.56 -3.35 2.01
C ILE A 89 -5.40 -1.84 1.84
N PHE A 90 -5.81 -1.30 0.69
CA PHE A 90 -5.78 0.14 0.45
C PHE A 90 -6.62 0.90 1.49
N VAL A 91 -7.90 0.54 1.65
CA VAL A 91 -8.78 1.20 2.62
C VAL A 91 -8.26 1.06 4.06
N LEU A 92 -7.80 -0.13 4.45
CA LEU A 92 -7.24 -0.35 5.79
C LEU A 92 -5.99 0.50 6.05
N GLY A 93 -5.11 0.63 5.06
CA GLY A 93 -3.91 1.46 5.15
C GLY A 93 -4.25 2.94 5.30
N GLU A 94 -5.14 3.47 4.46
CA GLU A 94 -5.56 4.87 4.53
C GLU A 94 -6.28 5.21 5.86
N VAL A 95 -7.17 4.33 6.32
CA VAL A 95 -7.86 4.51 7.61
C VAL A 95 -6.87 4.53 8.77
N TYR A 96 -5.93 3.57 8.80
CA TYR A 96 -4.89 3.56 9.82
C TYR A 96 -4.01 4.82 9.74
N PHE A 97 -3.62 5.23 8.54
CA PHE A 97 -2.80 6.42 8.34
C PHE A 97 -3.48 7.69 8.86
N PHE A 98 -4.79 7.83 8.62
CA PHE A 98 -5.58 8.94 9.12
C PHE A 98 -5.56 8.99 10.66
N PHE A 99 -5.91 7.90 11.34
CA PHE A 99 -5.93 7.87 12.81
C PHE A 99 -4.55 7.90 13.47
N ALA A 100 -3.49 7.53 12.76
CA ALA A 100 -2.13 7.59 13.29
C ALA A 100 -1.52 8.99 13.25
N ASN A 101 -2.09 9.92 12.46
CA ASN A 101 -1.55 11.27 12.24
C ASN A 101 -2.50 12.41 12.67
N TYR A 102 -3.72 12.10 13.14
CA TYR A 102 -4.70 13.05 13.69
C TYR A 102 -5.14 12.61 15.09
#